data_AF-A0A644YTU9-F1
#
_entry.id   AF-A0A644YTU9-F1
#
_cell.length_a   1.000
_cell.length_b   1.000
_cell.length_c   1.000
_cell.angle_alpha   90.00
_cell.angle_beta   90.00
_cell.angle_gamma   90.00
#
_symmetry.space_group_name_H-M   'P 1'
#
loop_
_entity.id
_entity.type
_entity.pdbx_description
1 polymer ?
#
loop_
_entity_poly.entity_id
_entity_poly.type
_entity_poly.pdbx_seq_one_letter_code
_entity_poly.pdbx_strand_id
1 'polypeptide(L)'
;MRDLGEQVDAQAKTFDQNAASFEYTITALVPDYTSLTQETLPFTPPDVDFNEPNTAAYRQNAIYALRQAAETYALEHEFTSYAEVPLTVVVEQSGSDWTATISSTSKKSIQTTAEYLLSNLLDSYDSFQQNIRLAFIAESKTSLLQNVFGGSGYANAATVESVAPLGGGLYELSLSFPDPALVYSALAEDYYASFNQPFFGDEMTVSLTVDDLSGINTTAMQTKSASVTVAYDENTVACSLTDASALSALIDPAKQQAEQTVSARVNADWRVPAAEPPASGKVLEGESRGNEINFITSADLGAYYYVRFYLLSGDDVSEEGTLAAGIFITGGKKATIRLPSGYYRVTCLVGNAWYGLDYLFGTDSKTYNGSNAVQSRSGYINTISFG
;
A
#
# COMPACT_ATOMS: atom_id res chain seq x y z
N MET A 1 -39.88 -37.14 -31.05
CA MET A 1 -38.82 -38.14 -30.81
C MET A 1 -38.07 -38.35 -32.12
N ARG A 2 -36.88 -37.75 -32.30
CA ARG A 2 -36.01 -38.10 -33.45
C ARG A 2 -35.23 -39.35 -33.04
N ASP A 3 -35.35 -40.42 -33.81
CA ASP A 3 -34.72 -41.70 -33.50
C ASP A 3 -33.19 -41.55 -33.58
N LEU A 4 -32.50 -41.76 -32.46
CA LEU A 4 -31.04 -41.74 -32.41
C LEU A 4 -30.45 -42.85 -33.29
N GLY A 5 -31.17 -43.97 -33.45
CA GLY A 5 -30.80 -45.08 -34.32
C GLY A 5 -30.69 -44.66 -35.78
N GLU A 6 -31.63 -43.87 -36.29
CA GLU A 6 -31.60 -43.41 -37.69
C GLU A 6 -30.40 -42.50 -38.00
N GLN A 7 -30.01 -41.65 -37.04
CA GLN A 7 -28.85 -40.75 -37.20
C GLN A 7 -27.53 -41.53 -37.25
N VAL A 8 -27.42 -42.58 -36.45
CA VAL A 8 -26.26 -43.47 -36.43
C VAL A 8 -26.24 -44.36 -37.68
N ASP A 9 -27.37 -44.97 -38.05
CA ASP A 9 -27.49 -45.86 -39.20
C ASP A 9 -27.20 -45.16 -40.53
N ALA A 10 -27.54 -43.87 -40.64
CA ALA A 10 -27.23 -43.06 -41.82
C ALA A 10 -25.71 -42.87 -42.01
N GLN A 11 -24.97 -42.71 -40.91
CA GLN A 11 -23.52 -42.51 -40.92
C GLN A 11 -22.75 -43.84 -40.94
N ALA A 12 -23.29 -44.89 -40.32
CA ALA A 12 -22.70 -46.22 -40.25
C ALA A 12 -22.39 -46.82 -41.63
N LYS A 13 -23.19 -46.47 -42.65
CA LYS A 13 -22.98 -46.88 -44.05
C LYS A 13 -21.72 -46.29 -44.68
N THR A 14 -21.11 -45.30 -44.04
CA THR A 14 -19.91 -44.59 -44.51
C THR A 14 -18.65 -44.96 -43.75
N PHE A 15 -18.75 -45.74 -42.67
CA PHE A 15 -17.60 -46.17 -41.88
C PHE A 15 -16.81 -47.26 -42.60
N ASP A 16 -15.49 -47.19 -42.54
CA ASP A 16 -14.62 -48.29 -42.96
C ASP A 16 -14.74 -49.44 -41.95
N GLN A 17 -15.22 -50.58 -42.41
CA GLN A 17 -15.42 -51.78 -41.58
C GLN A 17 -14.10 -52.34 -41.02
N ASN A 18 -12.96 -51.87 -41.50
CA ASN A 18 -11.64 -52.26 -41.02
C ASN A 18 -10.98 -51.20 -40.11
N ALA A 19 -11.63 -50.07 -39.86
CA ALA A 19 -11.06 -49.02 -39.02
C ALA A 19 -11.14 -49.39 -37.53
N ALA A 20 -10.03 -49.24 -36.81
CA ALA A 20 -9.96 -49.45 -35.35
C ALA A 20 -10.60 -48.30 -34.55
N SER A 21 -10.95 -47.20 -35.22
CA SER A 21 -11.73 -46.11 -34.66
C SER A 21 -12.57 -45.42 -35.73
N PHE A 22 -13.72 -44.88 -35.34
CA PHE A 22 -14.54 -44.02 -36.20
C PHE A 22 -15.28 -42.98 -35.37
N GLU A 23 -15.63 -41.87 -36.00
CA GLU A 23 -16.38 -40.78 -35.39
C GLU A 23 -17.71 -40.62 -36.10
N TYR A 24 -18.74 -40.28 -35.34
CA TYR A 24 -20.03 -39.89 -35.89
C TYR A 24 -20.63 -38.75 -35.09
N THR A 25 -21.47 -37.96 -35.74
CA THR A 25 -22.11 -36.80 -35.10
C THR A 25 -23.60 -37.03 -35.00
N ILE A 26 -24.13 -37.00 -33.78
CA ILE A 26 -25.57 -36.96 -33.51
C ILE A 26 -25.97 -35.56 -33.06
N THR A 27 -27.26 -35.28 -33.03
CA THR A 27 -27.78 -34.03 -32.46
C THR A 27 -28.14 -34.25 -31.00
N ALA A 28 -27.46 -33.56 -30.08
CA ALA A 28 -27.88 -33.42 -28.70
C ALA A 28 -28.97 -32.35 -28.59
N LEU A 29 -29.96 -32.61 -27.73
CA LEU A 29 -31.05 -31.69 -27.45
C LEU A 29 -30.87 -31.12 -26.05
N VAL A 30 -30.67 -29.81 -25.96
CA VAL A 30 -30.65 -29.08 -24.70
C VAL A 30 -32.02 -28.40 -24.53
N PRO A 31 -32.74 -28.60 -23.41
CA PRO A 31 -34.00 -27.90 -23.18
C PRO A 31 -33.84 -26.39 -23.35
N ASP A 32 -34.76 -25.77 -24.08
CA ASP A 32 -34.71 -24.34 -24.31
C ASP A 32 -35.30 -23.58 -23.12
N TYR A 33 -34.41 -23.21 -22.19
CA TYR A 33 -34.76 -22.47 -20.98
C TYR A 33 -35.22 -21.04 -21.22
N THR A 34 -35.07 -20.49 -22.44
CA THR A 34 -35.53 -19.11 -22.74
C THR A 34 -37.05 -18.96 -22.75
N SER A 35 -37.76 -20.09 -22.84
CA SER A 35 -39.23 -20.15 -22.73
C SER A 35 -39.74 -20.06 -21.29
N LEU A 36 -38.86 -20.28 -20.31
CA LEU A 36 -39.23 -20.21 -18.89
C LEU A 36 -39.33 -18.74 -18.45
N THR A 37 -40.29 -18.47 -17.58
CA THR A 37 -40.45 -17.22 -16.86
C THR A 37 -40.34 -17.45 -15.36
N GLN A 38 -40.21 -16.37 -14.59
CA GLN A 38 -40.26 -16.40 -13.13
C GLN A 38 -41.55 -17.05 -12.58
N GLU A 39 -42.66 -16.98 -13.32
CA GLU A 39 -43.93 -17.62 -12.94
C GLU A 39 -43.87 -19.14 -13.12
N THR A 40 -43.24 -19.60 -14.21
CA THR A 40 -43.14 -21.04 -14.52
C THR A 40 -42.05 -21.74 -13.74
N LEU A 41 -40.96 -21.05 -13.42
CA LEU A 41 -39.86 -21.55 -12.61
C LEU A 41 -39.61 -20.59 -11.44
N PRO A 42 -40.34 -20.69 -10.32
CA PRO A 42 -40.09 -19.83 -9.17
C PRO A 42 -38.69 -20.10 -8.63
N PHE A 43 -37.77 -19.16 -8.87
CA PHE A 43 -36.39 -19.22 -8.43
C PHE A 43 -36.05 -17.96 -7.62
N THR A 44 -35.36 -18.16 -6.50
CA THR A 44 -34.79 -17.08 -5.70
C THR A 44 -33.27 -17.18 -5.81
N PRO A 45 -32.58 -16.16 -6.36
CA PRO A 45 -31.13 -16.13 -6.40
C PRO A 45 -30.53 -16.25 -5.00
N PRO A 46 -29.32 -16.82 -4.85
CA PRO A 46 -28.63 -16.83 -3.58
C PRO A 46 -28.39 -15.39 -3.08
N ASP A 47 -28.26 -15.25 -1.77
CA ASP A 47 -27.88 -13.99 -1.13
C ASP A 47 -26.47 -13.56 -1.57
N VAL A 48 -26.23 -12.25 -1.55
CA VAL A 48 -24.91 -11.70 -1.86
C VAL A 48 -24.01 -11.89 -0.64
N ASP A 49 -22.82 -12.46 -0.85
CA ASP A 49 -21.77 -12.45 0.16
C ASP A 49 -21.01 -11.12 0.10
N PHE A 50 -21.28 -10.26 1.08
CA PHE A 50 -20.62 -8.95 1.19
C PHE A 50 -19.24 -9.03 1.85
N ASN A 51 -18.88 -10.14 2.49
CA ASN A 51 -17.57 -10.30 3.13
C ASN A 51 -16.46 -10.52 2.10
N GLU A 52 -16.78 -11.25 1.03
CA GLU A 52 -15.91 -11.52 -0.12
C GLU A 52 -16.58 -11.05 -1.43
N PRO A 53 -16.79 -9.74 -1.62
CA PRO A 53 -17.59 -9.24 -2.73
C PRO A 53 -16.89 -9.50 -4.06
N ASN A 54 -17.56 -10.26 -4.92
CA ASN A 54 -17.08 -10.61 -6.25
C ASN A 54 -18.28 -10.84 -7.19
N THR A 55 -18.52 -9.89 -8.09
CA THR A 55 -19.68 -9.91 -9.00
C THR A 55 -19.67 -11.14 -9.91
N ALA A 56 -18.49 -11.54 -10.40
CA ALA A 56 -18.36 -12.70 -11.28
C ALA A 56 -18.64 -14.02 -10.55
N ALA A 57 -18.11 -14.18 -9.34
CA ALA A 57 -18.37 -15.34 -8.49
C ALA A 57 -19.85 -15.43 -8.08
N TYR A 58 -20.46 -14.29 -7.74
CA TYR A 58 -21.90 -14.21 -7.45
C TYR A 58 -22.74 -14.70 -8.64
N ARG A 59 -22.48 -14.19 -9.85
CA ARG A 59 -23.16 -14.62 -11.07
C ARG A 59 -23.01 -16.13 -11.29
N GLN A 60 -21.81 -16.66 -11.13
CA GLN A 60 -21.54 -18.08 -11.32
C GLN A 60 -22.32 -18.95 -10.32
N ASN A 61 -22.33 -18.56 -9.05
CA ASN A 61 -23.10 -19.25 -8.00
C ASN A 61 -24.60 -19.21 -8.28
N ALA A 62 -25.13 -18.07 -8.73
CA ALA A 62 -26.53 -17.93 -9.11
C ALA A 62 -26.90 -18.81 -10.33
N ILE A 63 -26.03 -18.91 -11.34
CA ILE A 63 -26.22 -19.82 -12.48
C ILE A 63 -26.27 -21.28 -12.02
N TYR A 64 -25.37 -21.70 -11.11
CA TYR A 64 -25.39 -23.06 -10.59
C TYR A 64 -26.67 -23.39 -9.81
N ALA A 65 -27.14 -22.46 -8.98
CA ALA A 65 -28.40 -22.63 -8.26
C ALA A 65 -29.60 -22.69 -9.23
N LEU A 66 -29.65 -21.80 -10.22
CA LEU A 66 -30.71 -21.79 -11.23
C LEU A 66 -30.71 -23.07 -12.06
N ARG A 67 -29.52 -23.58 -12.41
CA ARG A 67 -29.36 -24.84 -13.15
C ARG A 67 -30.02 -25.99 -12.42
N GLN A 68 -29.80 -26.12 -11.12
CA GLN A 68 -30.42 -27.18 -10.32
C GLN A 68 -31.95 -27.08 -10.34
N ALA A 69 -32.50 -25.86 -10.23
CA ALA A 69 -33.94 -25.63 -10.31
C ALA A 69 -34.50 -25.97 -11.71
N ALA A 70 -33.83 -25.53 -12.77
CA ALA A 70 -34.24 -25.77 -14.14
C ALA A 70 -34.16 -27.25 -14.54
N GLU A 71 -33.11 -27.96 -14.10
CA GLU A 71 -32.98 -29.41 -14.31
C GLU A 71 -34.08 -30.18 -13.56
N THR A 72 -34.42 -29.77 -12.33
CA THR A 72 -35.55 -30.37 -11.58
C THR A 72 -36.87 -30.16 -12.32
N TYR A 73 -37.11 -28.94 -12.81
CA TYR A 73 -38.32 -28.63 -13.58
C TYR A 73 -38.41 -29.47 -14.87
N ALA A 74 -37.29 -29.66 -15.57
CA ALA A 74 -37.22 -30.45 -16.80
C ALA A 74 -37.44 -31.96 -16.61
N LEU A 75 -37.28 -32.47 -15.40
CA LEU A 75 -37.65 -33.86 -15.07
C LEU A 75 -39.16 -34.04 -14.92
N GLU A 76 -39.88 -32.96 -14.57
CA GLU A 76 -41.31 -32.99 -14.27
C GLU A 76 -42.19 -32.45 -15.40
N HIS A 77 -41.61 -31.66 -16.31
CA HIS A 77 -42.33 -30.95 -17.36
C HIS A 77 -41.67 -31.16 -18.74
N GLU A 78 -42.49 -31.38 -19.76
CA GLU A 78 -42.03 -31.51 -21.14
C GLU A 78 -41.79 -30.13 -21.77
N PHE A 79 -40.64 -29.95 -22.42
CA PHE A 79 -40.30 -28.73 -23.13
C PHE A 79 -40.83 -28.79 -24.56
N THR A 80 -41.37 -27.67 -25.05
CA THR A 80 -41.85 -27.55 -26.43
C THR A 80 -40.76 -27.15 -27.43
N SER A 81 -39.61 -26.66 -26.94
CA SER A 81 -38.45 -26.27 -27.75
C SER A 81 -37.14 -26.78 -27.13
N TYR A 82 -36.17 -27.06 -28.02
CA TYR A 82 -34.84 -27.54 -27.66
C TYR A 82 -33.80 -26.86 -28.55
N ALA A 83 -32.65 -26.50 -27.98
CA ALA A 83 -31.46 -26.12 -28.74
C ALA A 83 -30.77 -27.39 -29.27
N GLU A 84 -30.58 -27.45 -30.59
CA GLU A 84 -29.88 -28.54 -31.27
C GLU A 84 -28.37 -28.28 -31.26
N VAL A 85 -27.60 -29.14 -30.59
CA VAL A 85 -26.13 -29.03 -30.49
C VAL A 85 -25.49 -30.28 -31.12
N PRO A 86 -24.55 -30.13 -32.08
CA PRO A 86 -23.85 -31.28 -32.64
C PRO A 86 -22.99 -31.96 -31.57
N LEU A 87 -23.10 -33.28 -31.47
CA LEU A 87 -22.40 -34.13 -30.53
C LEU A 87 -21.63 -35.20 -31.30
N THR A 88 -20.32 -35.07 -31.31
CA THR A 88 -19.41 -36.07 -31.88
C THR A 88 -19.13 -37.17 -30.86
N VAL A 89 -19.43 -38.41 -31.25
CA VAL A 89 -19.08 -39.62 -30.52
C VAL A 89 -17.89 -40.27 -31.23
N VAL A 90 -16.84 -40.52 -30.46
CA VAL A 90 -15.66 -41.27 -30.89
C VAL A 90 -15.83 -42.70 -30.41
N VAL A 91 -15.78 -43.64 -31.35
CA VAL A 91 -15.84 -45.07 -31.06
C VAL A 91 -14.49 -45.69 -31.35
N GLU A 92 -13.91 -46.34 -30.35
CA GLU A 92 -12.58 -46.94 -30.43
C GLU A 92 -12.64 -48.40 -30.01
N GLN A 93 -11.92 -49.24 -30.76
CA GLN A 93 -11.74 -50.65 -30.44
C GLN A 93 -10.54 -50.84 -29.50
N SER A 94 -10.76 -51.51 -28.38
CA SER A 94 -9.72 -51.94 -27.44
C SER A 94 -9.77 -53.45 -27.30
N GLY A 95 -8.94 -54.15 -28.09
CA GLY A 95 -8.98 -55.62 -28.18
C GLY A 95 -10.30 -56.12 -28.80
N SER A 96 -11.06 -56.91 -28.05
CA SER A 96 -12.40 -57.37 -28.46
C SER A 96 -13.52 -56.38 -28.15
N ASP A 97 -13.23 -55.36 -27.35
CA ASP A 97 -14.24 -54.46 -26.78
C ASP A 97 -14.29 -53.16 -27.56
N TRP A 98 -15.47 -52.54 -27.58
CA TRP A 98 -15.69 -51.24 -28.20
C TRP A 98 -16.11 -50.24 -27.13
N THR A 99 -15.52 -49.05 -27.18
CA THR A 99 -15.84 -47.96 -26.26
C THR A 99 -16.31 -46.76 -27.05
N ALA A 100 -17.39 -46.13 -26.60
CA ALA A 100 -17.91 -44.90 -27.17
C ALA A 100 -17.70 -43.76 -26.17
N THR A 101 -17.07 -42.68 -26.61
CA THR A 101 -16.85 -41.49 -25.78
C THR A 101 -17.31 -40.24 -26.50
N ILE A 102 -17.92 -39.32 -25.77
CA ILE A 102 -18.27 -38.00 -26.31
C ILE A 102 -17.00 -37.15 -26.36
N SER A 103 -16.73 -36.51 -27.49
CA SER A 103 -15.55 -35.65 -27.65
C SER A 103 -15.56 -34.50 -26.63
N SER A 104 -14.37 -34.09 -26.18
CA SER A 104 -14.21 -32.96 -25.25
C SER A 104 -14.81 -31.67 -25.79
N THR A 105 -14.65 -31.42 -27.10
CA THR A 105 -15.26 -30.29 -27.81
C THR A 105 -16.79 -30.34 -27.71
N SER A 106 -17.41 -31.50 -27.96
CA SER A 106 -18.88 -31.63 -27.87
C SER A 106 -19.40 -31.43 -26.45
N LYS A 107 -18.72 -32.00 -25.45
CA LYS A 107 -19.06 -31.78 -24.03
C LYS A 107 -19.04 -30.28 -23.69
N LYS A 108 -18.01 -29.56 -24.13
CA LYS A 108 -17.88 -28.12 -23.92
C LYS A 108 -18.98 -27.35 -24.65
N SER A 109 -19.28 -27.69 -25.91
CA SER A 109 -20.34 -27.02 -26.69
C SER A 109 -21.72 -27.17 -26.04
N ILE A 110 -22.05 -28.36 -25.54
CA ILE A 110 -23.30 -28.62 -24.81
C ILE A 110 -23.34 -27.79 -23.53
N GLN A 111 -22.24 -27.81 -22.75
CA GLN A 111 -22.13 -27.03 -21.52
C GLN A 111 -22.31 -25.52 -21.78
N THR A 112 -21.56 -24.95 -22.73
CA THR A 112 -21.64 -23.52 -23.07
C THR A 112 -23.02 -23.13 -23.58
N THR A 113 -23.70 -24.00 -24.35
CA THR A 113 -25.07 -23.76 -24.81
C THR A 113 -26.03 -23.71 -23.63
N ALA A 114 -25.96 -24.68 -22.70
CA ALA A 114 -26.81 -24.69 -21.51
C ALA A 114 -26.56 -23.47 -20.61
N GLU A 115 -25.29 -23.12 -20.36
CA GLU A 115 -24.89 -21.96 -19.56
C GLU A 115 -25.38 -20.64 -20.18
N TYR A 116 -25.33 -20.50 -21.50
CA TYR A 116 -25.85 -19.34 -22.21
C TYR A 116 -27.37 -19.18 -22.03
N LEU A 117 -28.13 -20.26 -22.22
CA LEU A 117 -29.59 -20.25 -22.06
C LEU A 117 -29.99 -19.92 -20.61
N LEU A 118 -29.30 -20.53 -19.64
CA LEU A 118 -29.52 -20.27 -18.22
C LEU A 118 -29.12 -18.85 -17.82
N SER A 119 -28.04 -18.30 -18.40
CA SER A 119 -27.64 -16.92 -18.16
C SER A 119 -28.70 -15.93 -18.63
N ASN A 120 -29.28 -16.13 -19.82
CA ASN A 120 -30.35 -15.26 -20.32
C ASN A 120 -31.60 -15.35 -19.44
N LEU A 121 -31.95 -16.56 -18.99
CA LEU A 121 -33.05 -16.75 -18.05
C LEU A 121 -32.76 -16.05 -16.73
N LEU A 122 -31.55 -16.21 -16.16
CA LEU A 122 -31.15 -15.56 -14.92
C LEU A 122 -31.23 -14.03 -15.03
N ASP A 123 -30.79 -13.47 -16.16
CA ASP A 123 -30.84 -12.03 -16.41
C ASP A 123 -32.28 -11.48 -16.43
N SER A 124 -33.30 -12.33 -16.64
CA SER A 124 -34.72 -11.93 -16.58
C SER A 124 -35.29 -11.81 -15.16
N TYR A 125 -34.58 -12.27 -14.11
CA TYR A 125 -35.05 -12.17 -12.73
C TYR A 125 -34.68 -10.82 -12.13
N ASP A 126 -35.69 -10.01 -11.77
CA ASP A 126 -35.48 -8.70 -11.12
C ASP A 126 -34.65 -8.82 -9.83
N SER A 127 -34.90 -9.87 -9.03
CA SER A 127 -34.12 -10.14 -7.81
C SER A 127 -32.65 -10.42 -8.10
N PHE A 128 -32.33 -11.05 -9.24
CA PHE A 128 -30.95 -11.28 -9.64
C PHE A 128 -30.31 -9.96 -10.09
N GLN A 129 -31.00 -9.16 -10.90
CA GLN A 129 -30.52 -7.84 -11.34
C GLN A 129 -30.25 -6.91 -10.15
N GLN A 130 -31.10 -6.96 -9.12
CA GLN A 130 -30.88 -6.25 -7.88
C GLN A 130 -29.65 -6.79 -7.14
N ASN A 131 -29.55 -8.09 -6.90
CA ASN A 131 -28.45 -8.66 -6.12
C ASN A 131 -27.09 -8.50 -6.81
N ILE A 132 -27.01 -8.67 -8.14
CA ILE A 132 -25.74 -8.49 -8.86
C ILE A 132 -25.27 -7.04 -8.83
N ARG A 133 -26.21 -6.08 -8.80
CA ARG A 133 -25.90 -4.67 -8.58
C ARG A 133 -25.36 -4.42 -7.17
N LEU A 134 -25.96 -5.01 -6.14
CA LEU A 134 -25.46 -4.92 -4.76
C LEU A 134 -24.05 -5.52 -4.64
N ALA A 135 -23.79 -6.65 -5.30
CA ALA A 135 -22.46 -7.26 -5.37
C ALA A 135 -21.43 -6.33 -6.03
N PHE A 136 -21.80 -5.71 -7.16
CA PHE A 136 -20.93 -4.74 -7.85
C PHE A 136 -20.62 -3.51 -7.00
N ILE A 137 -21.61 -2.98 -6.29
CA ILE A 137 -21.42 -1.85 -5.37
C ILE A 137 -20.46 -2.24 -4.24
N ALA A 138 -20.63 -3.41 -3.63
CA ALA A 138 -19.73 -3.90 -2.59
C ALA A 138 -18.30 -4.13 -3.10
N GLU A 139 -18.13 -4.67 -4.31
CA GLU A 139 -16.84 -4.89 -4.96
C GLU A 139 -16.10 -3.56 -5.23
N SER A 140 -16.84 -2.47 -5.49
CA SER A 140 -16.26 -1.14 -5.71
C SER A 140 -15.73 -0.44 -4.45
N LYS A 141 -15.89 -1.02 -3.25
CA LYS A 141 -15.49 -0.43 -1.96
C LYS A 141 -14.08 0.14 -1.97
N THR A 142 -13.07 -0.65 -2.35
CA THR A 142 -11.66 -0.23 -2.24
C THR A 142 -11.36 0.98 -3.13
N SER A 143 -11.82 0.97 -4.39
CA SER A 143 -11.58 2.07 -5.33
C SER A 143 -12.28 3.36 -4.90
N LEU A 144 -13.46 3.26 -4.30
CA LEU A 144 -14.21 4.39 -3.78
C LEU A 144 -13.59 4.99 -2.51
N LEU A 145 -13.08 4.14 -1.61
CA LEU A 145 -12.76 4.53 -0.24
C LEU A 145 -11.26 4.64 0.05
N GLN A 146 -10.36 4.25 -0.85
CA GLN A 146 -8.90 4.31 -0.63
C GLN A 146 -8.43 5.69 -0.13
N ASN A 147 -8.99 6.79 -0.67
CA ASN A 147 -8.61 8.14 -0.25
C ASN A 147 -9.16 8.50 1.14
N VAL A 148 -10.34 8.00 1.49
CA VAL A 148 -10.96 8.24 2.81
C VAL A 148 -10.21 7.47 3.90
N PHE A 149 -9.81 6.24 3.60
CA PHE A 149 -8.93 5.45 4.47
C PHE A 149 -7.48 5.95 4.46
N GLY A 150 -7.10 6.85 3.55
CA GLY A 150 -5.73 7.36 3.42
C GLY A 150 -4.74 6.40 2.74
N GLY A 151 -5.22 5.29 2.17
CA GLY A 151 -4.44 4.31 1.43
C GLY A 151 -5.24 3.04 1.09
N SER A 152 -4.75 2.28 0.11
CA SER A 152 -5.44 1.07 -0.37
C SER A 152 -5.33 -0.12 0.59
N GLY A 153 -4.23 -0.23 1.33
CA GLY A 153 -4.01 -1.28 2.32
C GLY A 153 -5.09 -1.29 3.40
N TYR A 154 -5.41 -0.12 3.97
CA TYR A 154 -6.44 -0.01 5.00
C TYR A 154 -7.86 -0.18 4.44
N ALA A 155 -8.15 0.37 3.26
CA ALA A 155 -9.43 0.14 2.60
C ALA A 155 -9.69 -1.36 2.30
N ASN A 156 -8.64 -2.13 1.98
CA ASN A 156 -8.75 -3.57 1.79
C ASN A 156 -9.02 -4.33 3.09
N ALA A 157 -8.50 -3.85 4.22
CA ALA A 157 -8.77 -4.44 5.54
C ALA A 157 -10.19 -4.16 6.06
N ALA A 158 -10.93 -3.24 5.44
CA ALA A 158 -12.35 -3.02 5.74
C ALA A 158 -13.23 -4.08 5.06
N THR A 159 -14.29 -4.51 5.73
CA THR A 159 -15.30 -5.45 5.24
C THR A 159 -16.61 -4.71 4.98
N VAL A 160 -17.34 -5.10 3.93
CA VAL A 160 -18.71 -4.62 3.71
C VAL A 160 -19.65 -5.55 4.47
N GLU A 161 -20.39 -5.02 5.44
CA GLU A 161 -21.37 -5.80 6.21
C GLU A 161 -22.71 -5.89 5.48
N SER A 162 -23.11 -4.81 4.81
CA SER A 162 -24.36 -4.76 4.05
C SER A 162 -24.36 -3.63 3.02
N VAL A 163 -25.18 -3.81 1.98
CA VAL A 163 -25.52 -2.75 1.01
C VAL A 163 -27.04 -2.58 0.97
N ALA A 164 -27.55 -1.39 1.32
CA ALA A 164 -28.97 -1.10 1.39
C ALA A 164 -29.38 0.01 0.40
N PRO A 165 -30.44 -0.16 -0.40
CA PRO A 165 -30.91 0.89 -1.29
C PRO A 165 -31.59 2.03 -0.51
N LEU A 166 -31.21 3.27 -0.80
CA LEU A 166 -31.84 4.48 -0.25
C LEU A 166 -32.87 5.11 -1.21
N GLY A 167 -32.91 4.63 -2.46
CA GLY A 167 -33.73 5.19 -3.53
C GLY A 167 -32.97 6.22 -4.39
N GLY A 168 -33.49 6.51 -5.58
CA GLY A 168 -32.87 7.48 -6.50
C GLY A 168 -31.46 7.11 -6.98
N GLY A 169 -31.13 5.81 -7.05
CA GLY A 169 -29.80 5.33 -7.41
C GLY A 169 -28.75 5.43 -6.29
N LEU A 170 -29.16 5.78 -5.08
CA LEU A 170 -28.28 5.85 -3.90
C LEU A 170 -28.36 4.57 -3.06
N TYR A 171 -27.20 4.22 -2.49
CA TYR A 171 -27.00 3.03 -1.67
C TYR A 171 -26.18 3.39 -0.43
N GLU A 172 -26.55 2.82 0.70
CA GLU A 172 -25.76 2.86 1.93
C GLU A 172 -24.92 1.59 2.02
N LEU A 173 -23.61 1.75 2.22
CA LEU A 173 -22.69 0.66 2.54
C LEU A 173 -22.36 0.75 4.02
N SER A 174 -22.71 -0.29 4.77
CA SER A 174 -22.25 -0.48 6.15
C SER A 174 -20.91 -1.19 6.14
N LEU A 175 -19.92 -0.62 6.82
CA LEU A 175 -18.56 -1.12 6.84
C LEU A 175 -18.15 -1.50 8.25
N SER A 176 -17.30 -2.51 8.35
CA SER A 176 -16.55 -2.86 9.57
C SER A 176 -15.06 -2.85 9.26
N PHE A 177 -14.26 -2.21 10.08
CA PHE A 177 -12.84 -2.01 9.82
C PHE A 177 -12.04 -1.98 11.12
N PRO A 178 -10.74 -2.35 11.10
CA PRO A 178 -9.86 -2.22 12.26
C PRO A 178 -9.92 -0.80 12.84
N ASP A 179 -9.96 -0.64 14.16
CA ASP A 179 -10.07 0.68 14.80
C ASP A 179 -8.93 1.62 14.34
N PRO A 180 -9.24 2.79 13.75
CA PRO A 180 -8.23 3.73 13.27
C PRO A 180 -7.21 4.12 14.34
N ALA A 181 -7.63 4.24 15.60
CA ALA A 181 -6.73 4.60 16.69
C ALA A 181 -5.66 3.52 16.91
N LEU A 182 -6.02 2.24 16.81
CA LEU A 182 -5.11 1.11 16.96
C LEU A 182 -4.17 0.98 15.76
N VAL A 183 -4.70 1.14 14.54
CA VAL A 183 -3.90 1.08 13.30
C VAL A 183 -2.84 2.17 13.30
N TYR A 184 -3.23 3.43 13.50
CA TYR A 184 -2.28 4.55 13.45
C TYR A 184 -1.33 4.56 14.65
N SER A 185 -1.75 4.06 15.82
CA SER A 185 -0.84 3.91 16.97
C SER A 185 0.22 2.84 16.73
N ALA A 186 -0.13 1.71 16.10
CA ALA A 186 0.86 0.70 15.71
C ALA A 186 1.86 1.25 14.68
N LEU A 187 1.39 1.97 13.65
CA LEU A 187 2.25 2.64 12.68
C LEU A 187 3.15 3.71 13.34
N ALA A 188 2.62 4.45 14.31
CA ALA A 188 3.40 5.43 15.06
C ALA A 188 4.53 4.79 15.88
N GLU A 189 4.28 3.65 16.52
CA GLU A 189 5.33 2.92 17.26
C GLU A 189 6.40 2.36 16.32
N ASP A 190 6.02 1.78 15.19
CA ASP A 190 6.96 1.30 14.18
C ASP A 190 7.80 2.44 13.60
N TYR A 191 7.18 3.59 13.31
CA TYR A 191 7.89 4.80 12.87
C TYR A 191 8.89 5.27 13.93
N TYR A 192 8.47 5.38 15.19
CA TYR A 192 9.37 5.78 16.28
C TYR A 192 10.54 4.80 16.46
N ALA A 193 10.27 3.49 16.40
CA ALA A 193 11.30 2.45 16.54
C ALA A 193 12.33 2.45 15.40
N SER A 194 12.01 3.06 14.25
CA SER A 194 12.95 3.21 13.13
C SER A 194 14.09 4.19 13.39
N PHE A 195 13.95 5.09 14.39
CA PHE A 195 15.00 6.06 14.73
C PHE A 195 16.15 5.38 15.46
N ASN A 196 17.37 5.67 15.01
CA ASN A 196 18.60 5.13 15.61
C ASN A 196 19.70 6.19 15.82
N GLN A 197 19.46 7.44 15.46
CA GLN A 197 20.39 8.55 15.64
C GLN A 197 19.65 9.89 15.80
N PRO A 198 20.23 10.87 16.53
CA PRO A 198 19.64 12.20 16.65
C PRO A 198 19.59 12.96 15.32
N PHE A 199 18.69 13.94 15.24
CA PHE A 199 18.63 14.91 14.14
C PHE A 199 18.71 16.35 14.65
N PHE A 200 19.09 17.27 13.78
CA PHE A 200 19.41 18.65 14.12
C PHE A 200 18.50 19.64 13.41
N GLY A 201 18.22 20.77 14.06
CA GLY A 201 17.51 21.89 13.45
C GLY A 201 16.04 21.96 13.83
N ASP A 202 15.18 22.11 12.83
CA ASP A 202 13.74 22.33 13.01
C ASP A 202 13.01 21.07 13.47
N GLU A 203 11.80 21.26 14.00
CA GLU A 203 10.94 20.16 14.40
C GLU A 203 10.47 19.36 13.18
N MET A 204 10.47 18.05 13.34
CA MET A 204 9.92 17.14 12.35
C MET A 204 8.40 17.02 12.53
N THR A 205 7.67 17.03 11.43
CA THR A 205 6.28 16.58 11.39
C THR A 205 6.23 15.22 10.69
N VAL A 206 5.63 14.25 11.36
CA VAL A 206 5.49 12.89 10.86
C VAL A 206 4.20 12.77 10.05
N SER A 207 4.28 12.05 8.93
CA SER A 207 3.14 11.64 8.12
C SER A 207 3.11 10.12 8.05
N LEU A 208 2.04 9.51 8.55
CA LEU A 208 1.88 8.05 8.54
C LEU A 208 1.14 7.61 7.26
N THR A 209 1.62 6.52 6.65
CA THR A 209 0.97 5.88 5.51
C THR A 209 0.35 4.55 5.92
N VAL A 210 -0.78 4.20 5.29
CA VAL A 210 -1.51 2.96 5.49
C VAL A 210 -1.63 2.13 4.21
N ASP A 211 -0.80 2.42 3.20
CA ASP A 211 -0.74 1.65 1.97
C ASP A 211 -0.17 0.24 2.18
N ASP A 212 0.78 0.11 3.11
CA ASP A 212 1.32 -1.17 3.55
C ASP A 212 1.06 -1.36 5.05
N LEU A 213 0.27 -2.39 5.37
CA LEU A 213 -0.05 -2.80 6.73
C LEU A 213 0.55 -4.17 7.08
N SER A 214 1.49 -4.69 6.28
CA SER A 214 2.05 -6.05 6.44
C SER A 214 2.76 -6.27 7.79
N GLY A 215 3.27 -5.22 8.42
CA GLY A 215 3.85 -5.25 9.76
C GLY A 215 2.83 -5.31 10.91
N ILE A 216 1.54 -5.12 10.61
CA ILE A 216 0.49 -4.93 11.61
C ILE A 216 -0.56 -6.03 11.48
N ASN A 217 -0.87 -6.70 12.59
CA ASN A 217 -1.96 -7.69 12.62
C ASN A 217 -3.33 -6.99 12.77
N THR A 218 -3.86 -6.50 11.66
CA THR A 218 -5.18 -5.84 11.60
C THR A 218 -6.34 -6.78 11.95
N THR A 219 -6.20 -8.08 11.70
CA THR A 219 -7.27 -9.07 11.96
C THR A 219 -7.53 -9.32 13.45
N ALA A 220 -6.55 -9.05 14.32
CA ALA A 220 -6.68 -9.17 15.77
C ALA A 220 -7.14 -7.88 16.46
N MET A 221 -7.28 -6.78 15.71
CA MET A 221 -7.67 -5.49 16.26
C MET A 221 -9.17 -5.44 16.51
N GLN A 222 -9.57 -4.68 17.54
CA GLN A 222 -10.97 -4.30 17.70
C GLN A 222 -11.43 -3.55 16.45
N THR A 223 -12.66 -3.81 16.03
CA THR A 223 -13.26 -3.14 14.87
C THR A 223 -14.15 -1.96 15.27
N LYS A 224 -14.31 -1.05 14.31
CA LYS A 224 -15.31 0.03 14.29
C LYS A 224 -16.21 -0.17 13.08
N SER A 225 -17.42 0.38 13.18
CA SER A 225 -18.34 0.40 12.06
C SER A 225 -18.73 1.82 11.70
N ALA A 226 -18.94 2.06 10.40
CA ALA A 226 -19.44 3.31 9.86
C ALA A 226 -20.15 3.04 8.54
N SER A 227 -21.03 3.95 8.14
CA SER A 227 -21.72 3.88 6.86
C SER A 227 -21.22 4.96 5.90
N VAL A 228 -21.26 4.65 4.61
CA VAL A 228 -20.99 5.58 3.52
C VAL A 228 -22.12 5.53 2.49
N THR A 229 -22.37 6.64 1.80
CA THR A 229 -23.37 6.71 0.74
C THR A 229 -22.70 6.70 -0.63
N VAL A 230 -23.14 5.80 -1.50
CA VAL A 230 -22.63 5.60 -2.86
C VAL A 230 -23.77 5.79 -3.86
N ALA A 231 -23.50 6.50 -4.96
CA ALA A 231 -24.38 6.58 -6.11
C ALA A 231 -23.96 5.55 -7.16
N TYR A 232 -24.94 4.86 -7.75
CA TYR A 232 -24.76 3.94 -8.87
C TYR A 232 -25.50 4.46 -10.11
N ASP A 233 -24.77 4.63 -11.21
CA ASP A 233 -25.34 5.01 -12.51
C ASP A 233 -25.54 3.76 -13.38
N GLU A 234 -26.79 3.45 -13.66
CA GLU A 234 -27.20 2.31 -14.51
C GLU A 234 -26.71 2.44 -15.96
N ASN A 235 -26.53 3.66 -16.48
CA ASN A 235 -26.15 3.87 -17.88
C ASN A 235 -24.67 3.62 -18.12
N THR A 236 -23.83 4.00 -17.16
CA THR A 236 -22.38 3.88 -17.25
C THR A 236 -21.82 2.69 -16.47
N VAL A 237 -22.66 2.02 -15.67
CA VAL A 237 -22.29 0.93 -14.77
C VAL A 237 -21.12 1.36 -13.89
N ALA A 238 -21.27 2.51 -13.24
CA ALA A 238 -20.24 3.15 -12.44
C ALA A 238 -20.75 3.52 -11.04
N CYS A 239 -19.87 3.38 -10.06
CA CYS A 239 -20.11 3.83 -8.69
C CYS A 239 -19.36 5.14 -8.42
N SER A 240 -19.95 6.01 -7.60
CA SER A 240 -19.30 7.21 -7.09
C SER A 240 -19.63 7.45 -5.62
N LEU A 241 -18.66 7.93 -4.86
CA LEU A 241 -18.83 8.23 -3.44
C LEU A 241 -19.56 9.57 -3.29
N THR A 242 -20.65 9.58 -2.52
CA THR A 242 -21.45 10.79 -2.29
C THR A 242 -21.30 11.34 -0.87
N ASP A 243 -21.14 10.45 0.13
CA ASP A 243 -20.89 10.84 1.51
C ASP A 243 -20.04 9.78 2.22
N ALA A 244 -18.99 10.23 2.90
CA ALA A 244 -18.18 9.41 3.80
C ALA A 244 -17.84 10.15 5.10
N SER A 245 -18.61 11.18 5.45
CA SER A 245 -18.35 12.05 6.60
C SER A 245 -18.28 11.29 7.92
N ALA A 246 -19.14 10.30 8.14
CA ALA A 246 -19.12 9.44 9.33
C ALA A 246 -17.82 8.60 9.42
N LEU A 247 -17.32 8.12 8.27
CA LEU A 247 -16.07 7.36 8.19
C LEU A 247 -14.86 8.29 8.43
N SER A 248 -14.78 9.43 7.73
CA SER A 248 -13.74 10.44 7.91
C SER A 248 -13.65 10.96 9.35
N ALA A 249 -14.80 11.16 10.01
CA ALA A 249 -14.86 11.60 11.41
C ALA A 249 -14.21 10.61 12.41
N LEU A 250 -14.02 9.35 12.02
CA LEU A 250 -13.31 8.35 12.82
C LEU A 250 -11.83 8.26 12.43
N ILE A 251 -11.51 8.36 11.15
CA ILE A 251 -10.16 8.15 10.61
C ILE A 251 -9.28 9.39 10.78
N ASP A 252 -9.76 10.57 10.38
CA ASP A 252 -8.94 11.78 10.34
C ASP A 252 -8.42 12.18 11.73
N PRO A 253 -9.25 12.18 12.80
CA PRO A 253 -8.75 12.52 14.14
C PRO A 253 -7.77 11.49 14.68
N ALA A 254 -7.97 10.20 14.38
CA ALA A 254 -7.07 9.14 14.82
C ALA A 254 -5.69 9.28 14.15
N LYS A 255 -5.67 9.53 12.84
CA LYS A 255 -4.46 9.81 12.08
C LYS A 255 -3.74 11.04 12.64
N GLN A 256 -4.46 12.16 12.76
CA GLN A 256 -3.89 13.42 13.23
C GLN A 256 -3.32 13.29 14.65
N GLN A 257 -4.04 12.61 15.56
CA GLN A 257 -3.58 12.40 16.92
C GLN A 257 -2.31 11.53 16.95
N ALA A 258 -2.26 10.45 16.17
CA ALA A 258 -1.09 9.58 16.11
C ALA A 258 0.13 10.32 15.54
N GLU A 259 -0.04 11.04 14.43
CA GLU A 259 1.00 11.86 13.80
C GLU A 259 1.53 12.94 14.74
N GLN A 260 0.65 13.65 15.46
CA GLN A 260 1.06 14.64 16.47
C GLN A 260 1.81 13.99 17.63
N THR A 261 1.32 12.86 18.12
CA THR A 261 1.91 12.15 19.28
C THR A 261 3.31 11.65 18.93
N VAL A 262 3.48 10.98 17.78
CA VAL A 262 4.77 10.46 17.35
C VAL A 262 5.72 11.60 16.98
N SER A 263 5.24 12.68 16.34
CA SER A 263 6.06 13.87 16.07
C SER A 263 6.59 14.47 17.38
N ALA A 264 5.72 14.68 18.37
CA ALA A 264 6.13 15.23 19.66
C ALA A 264 7.15 14.33 20.36
N ARG A 265 6.93 13.01 20.36
CA ARG A 265 7.85 12.04 20.96
C ARG A 265 9.20 12.00 20.24
N VAL A 266 9.19 11.95 18.91
CA VAL A 266 10.42 11.98 18.09
C VAL A 266 11.20 13.27 18.33
N ASN A 267 10.53 14.42 18.34
CA ASN A 267 11.18 15.70 18.62
C ASN A 267 11.68 15.80 20.06
N ALA A 268 11.02 15.18 21.04
CA ALA A 268 11.48 15.18 22.42
C ALA A 268 12.72 14.30 22.63
N ASP A 269 12.74 13.11 22.02
CA ASP A 269 13.73 12.08 22.30
C ASP A 269 14.95 12.12 21.35
N TRP A 270 14.75 12.57 20.10
CA TRP A 270 15.77 12.47 19.04
C TRP A 270 16.23 13.81 18.47
N ARG A 271 15.49 14.91 18.68
CA ARG A 271 15.92 16.22 18.18
C ARG A 271 16.95 16.85 19.11
N VAL A 272 18.00 17.38 18.52
CA VAL A 272 18.93 18.29 19.20
C VAL A 272 18.59 19.73 18.78
N PRO A 273 17.92 20.52 19.64
CA PRO A 273 17.61 21.91 19.32
C PRO A 273 18.88 22.76 19.32
N ALA A 274 18.89 23.81 18.50
CA ALA A 274 19.98 24.78 18.52
C ALA A 274 20.10 25.42 19.91
N ALA A 275 21.32 25.41 20.45
CA ALA A 275 21.65 26.05 21.70
C ALA A 275 21.94 27.54 21.46
N GLU A 276 21.81 28.35 22.53
CA GLU A 276 22.27 29.74 22.48
C GLU A 276 23.79 29.76 22.20
N PRO A 277 24.25 30.48 21.16
CA PRO A 277 25.65 30.50 20.82
C PRO A 277 26.46 31.25 21.91
N PRO A 278 27.66 30.76 22.27
CA PRO A 278 28.55 31.49 23.17
C PRO A 278 28.92 32.86 22.61
N ALA A 279 29.39 33.75 23.48
CA ALA A 279 29.98 35.01 23.02
C ALA A 279 31.16 34.74 22.08
N SER A 280 31.28 35.53 21.01
CA SER A 280 32.43 35.43 20.09
C SER A 280 33.75 35.60 20.84
N GLY A 281 34.71 34.71 20.59
CA GLY A 281 36.00 34.67 21.28
C GLY A 281 35.97 33.91 22.62
N LYS A 282 34.86 33.28 22.99
CA LYS A 282 34.77 32.48 24.21
C LYS A 282 35.59 31.19 24.07
N VAL A 283 36.50 30.98 25.01
CA VAL A 283 37.19 29.70 25.20
C VAL A 283 36.20 28.70 25.81
N LEU A 284 36.00 27.59 25.12
CA LEU A 284 35.09 26.51 25.52
C LEU A 284 35.84 25.31 26.10
N GLU A 285 37.07 25.07 25.62
CA GLU A 285 37.94 24.00 26.12
C GLU A 285 39.35 24.58 26.39
N GLY A 286 40.00 24.13 27.47
CA GLY A 286 41.34 24.60 27.86
C GLY A 286 41.37 25.98 28.55
N GLU A 287 42.58 26.53 28.70
CA GLU A 287 42.81 27.84 29.34
C GLU A 287 43.52 28.81 28.38
N SER A 288 43.04 30.05 28.31
CA SER A 288 43.73 31.11 27.56
C SER A 288 44.84 31.73 28.41
N ARG A 289 46.08 31.25 28.26
CA ARG A 289 47.29 31.74 28.94
C ARG A 289 48.51 31.67 28.01
N GLY A 290 49.45 32.62 28.13
CA GLY A 290 50.68 32.65 27.32
C GLY A 290 50.66 33.71 26.22
N ASN A 291 51.11 33.34 25.01
CA ASN A 291 51.34 34.26 23.89
C ASN A 291 50.08 34.41 23.02
N GLU A 292 49.86 35.61 22.48
CA GLU A 292 48.65 35.96 21.72
C GLU A 292 48.61 35.38 20.30
N ILE A 293 47.44 34.86 19.94
CA ILE A 293 47.11 34.39 18.60
C ILE A 293 45.79 35.03 18.19
N ASN A 294 45.78 35.68 17.02
CA ASN A 294 44.64 36.41 16.48
C ASN A 294 43.98 35.64 15.34
N PHE A 295 42.66 35.61 15.35
CA PHE A 295 41.82 34.97 14.33
C PHE A 295 41.02 36.01 13.58
N ILE A 296 40.93 35.79 12.27
CA ILE A 296 40.05 36.53 11.38
C ILE A 296 39.17 35.50 10.68
N THR A 297 37.89 35.48 11.02
CA THR A 297 36.91 34.60 10.38
C THR A 297 36.25 35.32 9.21
N SER A 298 35.98 34.59 8.13
CA SER A 298 35.12 35.07 7.05
C SER A 298 33.65 35.09 7.52
N ALA A 299 32.81 35.90 6.89
CA ALA A 299 31.35 35.80 7.06
C ALA A 299 30.74 34.79 6.07
N ASP A 300 31.50 34.37 5.04
CA ASP A 300 30.98 33.64 3.89
C ASP A 300 31.08 32.10 4.02
N LEU A 301 31.91 31.57 4.93
CA LEU A 301 32.04 30.12 5.10
C LEU A 301 31.01 29.53 6.07
N GLY A 302 30.44 30.35 6.96
CA GLY A 302 29.38 29.97 7.88
C GLY A 302 29.17 30.98 9.01
N ALA A 303 28.06 30.84 9.73
CA ALA A 303 27.68 31.76 10.80
C ALA A 303 28.58 31.64 12.04
N TYR A 304 29.10 30.44 12.32
CA TYR A 304 29.89 30.13 13.51
C TYR A 304 31.10 29.26 13.20
N TYR A 305 32.16 29.47 13.99
CA TYR A 305 33.45 28.81 13.88
C TYR A 305 33.80 28.21 15.24
N TYR A 306 34.30 26.97 15.23
CA TYR A 306 34.90 26.33 16.39
C TYR A 306 36.34 25.94 16.06
N VAL A 307 37.29 26.67 16.66
CA VAL A 307 38.72 26.51 16.37
C VAL A 307 39.39 25.76 17.50
N ARG A 308 40.02 24.63 17.18
CA ARG A 308 40.70 23.72 18.11
C ARG A 308 42.21 23.76 17.88
N PHE A 309 42.97 23.79 18.98
CA PHE A 309 44.43 23.81 19.00
C PHE A 309 44.93 22.53 19.62
N TYR A 310 45.64 21.73 18.84
CA TYR A 310 46.26 20.49 19.30
C TYR A 310 47.76 20.70 19.47
N LEU A 311 48.28 20.54 20.68
CA LEU A 311 49.70 20.66 21.00
C LEU A 311 50.47 19.50 20.38
N LEU A 312 51.45 19.81 19.54
CA LEU A 312 52.30 18.82 18.88
C LEU A 312 53.57 18.56 19.71
N SER A 313 53.91 17.29 19.89
CA SER A 313 55.13 16.86 20.57
C SER A 313 56.28 16.71 19.57
N GLY A 314 57.29 17.59 19.66
CA GLY A 314 58.47 17.55 18.79
C GLY A 314 58.34 18.42 17.53
N ASP A 315 59.16 18.13 16.52
CA ASP A 315 59.23 18.88 15.25
C ASP A 315 58.30 18.32 14.15
N ASP A 316 57.60 17.20 14.42
CA ASP A 316 56.68 16.59 13.46
C ASP A 316 55.31 17.27 13.51
N VAL A 317 54.99 18.00 12.43
CA VAL A 317 53.74 18.76 12.29
C VAL A 317 52.57 17.93 11.75
N SER A 318 52.80 16.64 11.47
CA SER A 318 51.81 15.74 10.87
C SER A 318 51.02 14.89 11.87
N GLU A 319 51.51 14.75 13.10
CA GLU A 319 50.87 13.97 14.16
C GLU A 319 49.63 14.67 14.75
N GLU A 320 48.72 13.88 15.33
CA GLU A 320 47.60 14.41 16.13
C GLU A 320 48.07 14.64 17.57
N GLY A 321 47.84 15.84 18.08
CA GLY A 321 48.32 16.29 19.38
C GLY A 321 47.25 16.31 20.47
N THR A 322 47.62 16.62 21.72
CA THR A 322 46.66 16.81 22.81
C THR A 322 45.91 18.14 22.62
N LEU A 323 44.58 18.15 22.75
CA LEU A 323 43.80 19.39 22.69
C LEU A 323 44.22 20.35 23.81
N ALA A 324 44.79 21.48 23.43
CA ALA A 324 45.26 22.53 24.33
C ALA A 324 44.20 23.62 24.57
N ALA A 325 43.42 23.97 23.54
CA ALA A 325 42.30 24.88 23.66
C ALA A 325 41.28 24.73 22.53
N GLY A 326 40.04 25.14 22.79
CA GLY A 326 38.95 25.25 21.83
C GLY A 326 38.22 26.59 22.00
N ILE A 327 38.02 27.34 20.92
CA ILE A 327 37.42 28.68 20.93
C ILE A 327 36.25 28.78 19.95
N PHE A 328 35.17 29.39 20.41
CA PHE A 328 34.01 29.73 19.59
C PHE A 328 34.12 31.15 19.04
N ILE A 329 33.82 31.34 17.75
CA ILE A 329 33.90 32.64 17.06
C ILE A 329 32.68 32.80 16.15
N THR A 330 32.03 33.97 16.17
CA THR A 330 31.00 34.31 15.17
C THR A 330 31.66 34.69 13.85
N GLY A 331 31.12 34.23 12.72
CA GLY A 331 31.60 34.58 11.38
C GLY A 331 31.70 36.08 11.15
N GLY A 332 32.74 36.49 10.44
CA GLY A 332 33.09 37.90 10.20
C GLY A 332 33.68 38.64 11.40
N LYS A 333 33.79 38.01 12.58
CA LYS A 333 34.41 38.61 13.77
C LYS A 333 35.87 38.18 13.94
N LYS A 334 36.61 39.00 14.69
CA LYS A 334 37.95 38.69 15.16
C LYS A 334 37.90 38.16 16.58
N ALA A 335 38.80 37.24 16.90
CA ALA A 335 39.00 36.74 18.25
C ALA A 335 40.48 36.59 18.56
N THR A 336 40.82 36.64 19.84
CA THR A 336 42.20 36.47 20.32
C THR A 336 42.21 35.42 21.43
N ILE A 337 43.14 34.47 21.35
CA ILE A 337 43.42 33.50 22.41
C ILE A 337 44.89 33.57 22.80
N ARG A 338 45.21 33.22 24.04
CA ARG A 338 46.60 33.05 24.49
C ARG A 338 46.93 31.57 24.67
N LEU A 339 48.01 31.10 24.07
CA LEU A 339 48.51 29.72 24.24
C LEU A 339 49.94 29.70 24.80
N PRO A 340 50.30 28.70 25.63
CA PRO A 340 51.69 28.50 26.06
C PRO A 340 52.64 28.34 24.87
N SER A 341 53.94 28.54 25.11
CA SER A 341 54.94 28.38 24.05
C SER A 341 54.98 26.94 23.53
N GLY A 342 54.96 26.76 22.20
CA GLY A 342 54.90 25.43 21.56
C GLY A 342 54.40 25.49 20.11
N TYR A 343 54.30 24.32 19.48
CA TYR A 343 53.71 24.16 18.14
C TYR A 343 52.30 23.57 18.25
N TYR A 344 51.35 24.14 17.51
CA TYR A 344 49.96 23.73 17.55
C TYR A 344 49.42 23.45 16.16
N ARG A 345 48.78 22.31 15.97
CA ARG A 345 47.92 22.07 14.80
C ARG A 345 46.57 22.72 15.07
N VAL A 346 46.06 23.42 14.05
CA VAL A 346 44.77 24.10 14.14
C VAL A 346 43.75 23.41 13.26
N THR A 347 42.62 23.05 13.86
CA THR A 347 41.46 22.53 13.13
C THR A 347 40.28 23.46 13.39
N CYS A 348 39.64 23.90 12.32
CA CYS A 348 38.50 24.79 12.36
C CYS A 348 37.27 24.06 11.85
N LEU A 349 36.22 23.99 12.67
CA LEU A 349 34.91 23.55 12.25
C LEU A 349 34.04 24.77 12.01
N VAL A 350 33.18 24.71 11.00
CA VAL A 350 32.31 25.82 10.61
C VAL A 350 30.90 25.29 10.40
N GLY A 351 29.89 26.06 10.80
CA GLY A 351 28.50 25.75 10.52
C GLY A 351 27.55 26.91 10.79
N ASN A 352 26.26 26.68 10.53
CA ASN A 352 25.24 27.73 10.53
C ASN A 352 24.39 27.78 11.81
N ALA A 353 24.38 26.71 12.59
CA ALA A 353 23.68 26.61 13.86
C ALA A 353 24.60 25.98 14.92
N TRP A 354 24.48 26.41 16.17
CA TRP A 354 25.27 25.90 17.29
C TRP A 354 24.43 24.93 18.12
N TYR A 355 24.94 23.74 18.40
CA TYR A 355 24.24 22.67 19.14
C TYR A 355 25.00 22.26 20.43
N GLY A 356 25.97 23.05 20.87
CA GLY A 356 26.81 22.74 22.05
C GLY A 356 28.10 21.99 21.70
N LEU A 357 28.93 21.69 22.69
CA LEU A 357 30.24 21.05 22.47
C LEU A 357 30.12 19.61 21.98
N ASP A 358 29.08 18.89 22.39
CA ASP A 358 28.90 17.47 22.06
C ASP A 358 28.53 17.27 20.58
N TYR A 359 27.81 18.24 20.00
CA TYR A 359 27.28 18.16 18.63
C TYR A 359 27.79 19.25 17.69
N LEU A 360 28.48 20.26 18.23
CA LEU A 360 29.05 21.42 17.53
C LEU A 360 28.06 22.10 16.59
N PHE A 361 28.14 21.80 15.29
CA PHE A 361 27.28 22.38 14.25
C PHE A 361 26.35 21.37 13.58
N GLY A 362 26.18 20.18 14.19
CA GLY A 362 25.37 19.10 13.64
C GLY A 362 25.97 18.49 12.37
N THR A 363 25.11 17.95 11.51
CA THR A 363 25.49 17.28 10.26
C THR A 363 26.07 18.21 9.19
N ASP A 364 25.79 19.51 9.28
CA ASP A 364 26.20 20.50 8.27
C ASP A 364 27.60 21.08 8.51
N SER A 365 28.32 20.55 9.51
CA SER A 365 29.64 21.05 9.86
C SER A 365 30.67 20.79 8.73
N LYS A 366 31.46 21.82 8.42
CA LYS A 366 32.64 21.69 7.55
C LYS A 366 33.89 21.82 8.37
N THR A 367 34.85 20.92 8.13
CA THR A 367 36.14 20.94 8.83
C THR A 367 37.23 21.44 7.89
N TYR A 368 37.96 22.45 8.33
CA TYR A 368 39.12 23.05 7.69
C TYR A 368 40.34 22.80 8.57
N ASN A 369 41.31 22.05 8.05
CA ASN A 369 42.57 21.82 8.75
C ASN A 369 43.60 22.85 8.27
N GLY A 370 44.30 23.48 9.22
CA GLY A 370 45.44 24.33 8.90
C GLY A 370 46.55 23.51 8.23
N SER A 371 47.08 24.03 7.13
CA SER A 371 48.11 23.33 6.34
C SER A 371 49.48 23.26 7.04
N ASN A 372 49.71 24.13 8.03
CA ASN A 372 50.95 24.23 8.80
C ASN A 372 50.65 24.40 10.30
N ALA A 373 51.56 23.94 11.15
CA ALA A 373 51.49 24.19 12.58
C ALA A 373 51.76 25.67 12.90
N VAL A 374 51.09 26.16 13.93
CA VAL A 374 51.21 27.52 14.46
C VAL A 374 52.20 27.51 15.62
N GLN A 375 53.26 28.32 15.53
CA GLN A 375 54.25 28.45 16.60
C GLN A 375 53.85 29.56 17.58
N SER A 376 53.47 29.20 18.81
CA SER A 376 53.30 30.15 19.91
C SER A 376 54.66 30.43 20.56
N ARG A 377 55.13 31.68 20.56
CA ARG A 377 56.35 32.11 21.25
C ARG A 377 56.26 33.58 21.67
N SER A 378 57.04 33.96 22.68
CA SER A 378 57.04 35.34 23.22
C SER A 378 57.35 36.38 22.13
N GLY A 379 56.57 37.45 22.11
CA GLY A 379 56.72 38.56 21.16
C GLY A 379 56.26 38.29 19.72
N TYR A 380 55.71 37.10 19.43
CA TYR A 380 55.24 36.73 18.10
C TYR A 380 53.72 36.56 18.07
N ILE A 381 53.04 37.35 17.24
CA ILE A 381 51.60 37.29 17.04
C ILE A 381 51.32 36.52 15.75
N ASN A 382 50.64 35.37 15.87
CA ASN A 382 50.15 34.64 14.71
C ASN A 382 48.79 35.20 14.29
N THR A 383 48.62 35.50 13.00
CA THR A 383 47.30 35.82 12.43
C THR A 383 46.86 34.67 11.53
N ILE A 384 45.71 34.08 11.85
CA ILE A 384 45.16 32.94 11.10
C ILE A 384 43.84 33.39 10.49
N SER A 385 43.72 33.18 9.17
CA SER A 385 42.52 33.50 8.40
C SER A 385 41.94 32.22 7.82
N PHE A 386 40.63 32.04 7.99
CA PHE A 386 39.86 30.98 7.34
C PHE A 386 38.94 31.65 6.32
N GLY A 387 39.29 31.52 5.04
CA GLY A 387 38.65 32.16 3.89
C GLY A 387 38.10 31.17 2.89
#